data_AF-A0A2V5ZAZ0-F1
#
_entry.id   AF-A0A2V5ZAZ0-F1
#
_cell.length_a   1.000
_cell.length_b   1.000
_cell.length_c   1.000
_cell.angle_alpha   90.00
_cell.angle_beta   90.00
_cell.angle_gamma   90.00
#
_symmetry.space_group_name_H-M   'P 1'
#
loop_
_entity.id
_entity.type
_entity.pdbx_description
1 polymer ?
#
loop_
_entity_poly.entity_id
_entity_poly.type
_entity_poly.pdbx_seq_one_letter_code
_entity_poly.pdbx_strand_id
1 'polypeptide(L)'
;MANKRLSKEKQTLVLMALCEGIPIRAAARMFKVGKNAIHRLICETGEAFADYIDANFRDLPCSRIEMDEQWQYVGCHAGRLPKDDKTERGDYWLWCCIDADTKLVFSHKVGKRDW
;
A
#
# COMPACT_ATOMS: atom_id res chain seq x y z
N MET A 1 -14.01 -23.16 -12.03
CA MET A 1 -14.76 -22.71 -10.84
C MET A 1 -15.03 -21.23 -10.99
N ALA A 2 -16.30 -20.80 -10.98
CA ALA A 2 -16.65 -19.39 -11.06
C ALA A 2 -15.96 -18.63 -9.91
N ASN A 3 -15.12 -17.66 -10.27
CA ASN A 3 -14.40 -16.79 -9.35
C ASN A 3 -15.43 -15.89 -8.65
N LYS A 4 -16.06 -16.40 -7.58
CA LYS A 4 -17.09 -15.68 -6.83
C LYS A 4 -16.43 -14.49 -6.14
N ARG A 5 -16.46 -13.33 -6.80
CA ARG A 5 -16.00 -12.06 -6.25
C ARG A 5 -16.77 -11.76 -4.96
N LEU A 6 -16.09 -11.22 -3.96
CA LEU A 6 -16.73 -10.79 -2.71
C LEU A 6 -17.77 -9.71 -3.03
N SER A 7 -18.87 -9.65 -2.26
CA SER A 7 -19.78 -8.51 -2.34
C SER A 7 -19.04 -7.21 -2.01
N LYS A 8 -19.50 -6.07 -2.53
CA LYS A 8 -18.87 -4.77 -2.28
C LYS A 8 -18.78 -4.46 -0.78
N GLU A 9 -19.87 -4.69 -0.05
CA GLU A 9 -19.90 -4.56 1.42
C GLU A 9 -18.79 -5.36 2.11
N LYS A 10 -18.56 -6.60 1.66
CA LYS A 10 -17.54 -7.47 2.24
C LYS A 10 -16.13 -7.05 1.84
N GLN A 11 -15.94 -6.50 0.65
CA GLN A 11 -14.68 -5.89 0.25
C GLN A 11 -14.37 -4.67 1.13
N THR A 12 -15.33 -3.77 1.31
CA THR A 12 -15.19 -2.58 2.17
C THR A 12 -14.83 -2.98 3.60
N LEU A 13 -15.53 -3.95 4.19
CA LEU A 13 -15.24 -4.42 5.55
C LEU A 13 -13.82 -4.97 5.70
N VAL A 14 -13.36 -5.75 4.71
CA VAL A 14 -11.98 -6.26 4.70
C VAL A 14 -10.98 -5.13 4.59
N LEU A 15 -11.18 -4.17 3.67
CA LEU A 15 -10.28 -3.03 3.47
C LEU A 15 -10.22 -2.13 4.71
N MET A 16 -11.36 -1.79 5.32
CA MET A 16 -11.39 -1.02 6.57
C MET A 16 -10.59 -1.70 7.67
N ALA A 17 -10.77 -3.01 7.85
CA ALA A 17 -9.99 -3.77 8.82
C ALA A 17 -8.48 -3.69 8.58
N LEU A 18 -8.04 -3.77 7.32
CA LEU A 18 -6.63 -3.64 6.96
C LEU A 18 -6.09 -2.23 7.24
N CYS A 19 -6.89 -1.18 6.99
CA CYS A 19 -6.54 0.21 7.32
C CYS A 19 -6.35 0.42 8.83
N GLU A 20 -7.10 -0.31 9.66
CA GLU A 20 -6.94 -0.33 11.13
C GLU A 20 -5.77 -1.22 11.62
N GLY A 21 -4.92 -1.68 10.71
CA GLY A 21 -3.73 -2.48 11.05
C GLY A 21 -4.01 -3.95 11.34
N ILE A 22 -5.21 -4.47 11.02
CA ILE A 22 -5.51 -5.89 11.20
C ILE A 22 -4.69 -6.71 10.19
N PRO A 23 -3.87 -7.69 10.61
CA PRO A 23 -3.09 -8.48 9.67
C PRO A 23 -3.99 -9.37 8.80
N ILE A 24 -3.60 -9.59 7.55
CA ILE A 24 -4.36 -10.37 6.54
C ILE A 24 -4.88 -11.71 7.09
N ARG A 25 -4.07 -12.42 7.90
CA ARG A 25 -4.46 -13.70 8.50
C ARG A 25 -5.56 -13.56 9.55
N ALA A 26 -5.58 -12.47 10.31
CA ALA A 26 -6.63 -12.19 11.27
C ALA A 26 -7.93 -11.79 10.54
N ALA A 27 -7.85 -10.88 9.56
CA ALA A 27 -8.99 -10.51 8.72
C ALA A 27 -9.61 -11.71 8.01
N ALA A 28 -8.78 -12.62 7.48
CA ALA A 28 -9.24 -13.87 6.87
C ALA A 28 -10.07 -14.73 7.83
N ARG A 29 -9.64 -14.88 9.09
CA ARG A 29 -10.38 -15.63 10.12
C ARG A 29 -11.66 -14.91 10.54
N MET A 30 -11.58 -13.61 10.83
CA MET A 30 -12.70 -12.80 11.30
C MET A 30 -13.85 -12.78 10.29
N PHE A 31 -13.54 -12.58 9.01
CA PHE A 31 -14.57 -12.41 7.97
C PHE A 31 -14.85 -13.70 7.18
N LYS A 32 -14.20 -14.81 7.52
CA LYS A 32 -14.29 -16.09 6.79
C LYS A 32 -14.02 -15.88 5.29
N VAL A 33 -12.89 -15.25 4.96
CA VAL A 33 -12.45 -14.95 3.59
C VAL A 33 -11.10 -15.64 3.35
N GLY A 34 -10.92 -16.23 2.16
CA GLY A 34 -9.63 -16.83 1.79
C GLY A 34 -8.53 -15.77 1.63
N LYS A 35 -7.33 -16.04 2.13
CA LYS A 35 -6.18 -15.10 2.06
C LYS A 35 -5.91 -14.61 0.64
N ASN A 36 -5.97 -15.50 -0.36
CA ASN A 36 -5.74 -15.14 -1.76
C ASN A 36 -6.77 -14.14 -2.29
N ALA A 37 -8.02 -14.21 -1.81
CA ALA A 37 -9.04 -13.23 -2.17
C ALA A 37 -8.76 -11.86 -1.54
N ILE A 38 -8.23 -11.83 -0.31
CA ILE A 38 -7.78 -10.58 0.34
C ILE A 38 -6.58 -9.99 -0.41
N HIS A 39 -5.57 -10.80 -0.74
CA HIS A 39 -4.42 -10.35 -1.53
C HIS A 39 -4.84 -9.75 -2.88
N ARG A 40 -5.71 -10.45 -3.62
CA ARG A 40 -6.25 -9.93 -4.88
C ARG A 40 -7.01 -8.62 -4.68
N LEU A 41 -7.84 -8.53 -3.64
CA LEU A 41 -8.58 -7.30 -3.32
C LEU A 41 -7.63 -6.13 -3.07
N ILE A 42 -6.54 -6.32 -2.32
CA ILE A 42 -5.54 -5.28 -2.07
C ILE A 42 -4.89 -4.83 -3.38
N CYS A 43 -4.43 -5.77 -4.22
CA CYS A 43 -3.80 -5.45 -5.50
C CYS A 43 -4.75 -4.69 -6.44
N GLU A 44 -5.97 -5.20 -6.66
CA GLU A 44 -6.96 -4.55 -7.53
C GLU A 44 -7.36 -3.15 -7.01
N THR A 45 -7.44 -2.98 -5.68
CA THR A 45 -7.76 -1.67 -5.08
C THR A 45 -6.58 -0.70 -5.24
N GLY A 46 -5.35 -1.18 -5.06
CA GLY A 46 -4.14 -0.38 -5.24
C GLY A 46 -3.96 0.10 -6.69
N GLU A 47 -4.18 -0.79 -7.66
CA GLU A 47 -4.17 -0.43 -9.10
C GLU A 47 -5.23 0.63 -9.40
N ALA A 48 -6.47 0.42 -8.98
CA ALA A 48 -7.55 1.39 -9.17
C ALA A 48 -7.27 2.74 -8.49
N PHE A 49 -6.59 2.74 -7.34
CA PHE A 49 -6.18 3.96 -6.66
C PHE A 49 -5.06 4.70 -7.41
N ALA A 50 -4.10 3.96 -7.98
CA ALA A 50 -3.04 4.54 -8.80
C ALA A 50 -3.62 5.22 -10.05
N ASP A 51 -4.54 4.54 -10.75
CA ASP A 51 -5.26 5.09 -11.91
C ASP A 51 -6.07 6.34 -11.51
N TYR A 52 -6.73 6.31 -10.35
CA TYR A 52 -7.51 7.44 -9.85
C TYR A 52 -6.63 8.66 -9.57
N ILE A 53 -5.50 8.48 -8.86
CA ILE A 53 -4.57 9.57 -8.57
C ILE A 53 -4.01 10.15 -9.88
N ASP A 54 -3.55 9.30 -10.80
CA ASP A 54 -2.98 9.77 -12.07
C ASP A 54 -3.99 10.57 -12.90
N ALA A 55 -5.27 10.18 -12.90
CA ALA A 55 -6.29 10.89 -13.65
C ALA A 55 -6.78 12.18 -12.95
N ASN A 56 -6.86 12.21 -11.62
CA ASN A 56 -7.58 13.26 -10.89
C ASN A 56 -6.69 14.26 -10.17
N PHE A 57 -5.46 13.90 -9.79
CA PHE A 57 -4.57 14.79 -9.04
C PHE A 57 -3.71 15.59 -10.02
N ARG A 58 -4.37 16.47 -10.77
CA ARG A 58 -3.78 17.35 -11.78
C ARG A 58 -4.03 18.81 -11.40
N ASP A 59 -3.08 19.69 -11.76
CA ASP A 59 -3.17 21.14 -11.54
C ASP A 59 -3.58 21.52 -10.11
N LEU A 60 -3.06 20.77 -9.12
CA LEU A 60 -3.35 21.01 -7.71
C LEU A 60 -2.80 22.39 -7.30
N PRO A 61 -3.57 23.21 -6.57
CA PRO A 61 -3.17 24.55 -6.17
C PRO A 61 -2.20 24.54 -4.96
N CYS A 62 -1.24 23.61 -4.95
CA CYS A 62 -0.27 23.45 -3.88
C CYS A 62 0.74 24.60 -3.94
N SER A 63 0.81 25.41 -2.89
CA SER A 63 1.79 26.50 -2.78
C SER A 63 3.09 26.05 -2.12
N ARG A 64 3.00 25.05 -1.23
CA ARG A 64 4.12 24.49 -0.47
C ARG A 64 3.96 22.99 -0.35
N ILE A 65 5.01 22.27 -0.74
CA ILE A 65 5.07 20.81 -0.70
C ILE A 65 6.04 20.40 0.41
N GLU A 66 5.55 19.59 1.33
CA GLU A 66 6.34 18.86 2.33
C GLU A 66 6.71 17.49 1.76
N MET A 67 7.92 17.02 2.06
CA MET A 67 8.38 15.68 1.71
C MET A 67 8.63 14.91 2.99
N ASP A 68 8.12 13.68 3.05
CA ASP A 68 8.35 12.79 4.18
C ASP A 68 8.78 11.41 3.68
N GLU A 69 9.49 10.68 4.54
CA GLU A 69 9.90 9.31 4.31
C GLU A 69 9.58 8.40 5.49
N GLN A 70 9.08 7.20 5.20
CA GLN A 70 8.91 6.15 6.19
C GLN A 70 9.72 4.91 5.80
N TRP A 71 10.62 4.51 6.69
CA TRP A 71 11.37 3.26 6.56
C TRP A 71 10.57 2.05 7.02
N GLN A 72 10.66 0.97 6.25
CA GLN A 72 10.08 -0.35 6.52
C GLN A 72 11.02 -1.45 5.99
N TYR A 73 10.72 -2.71 6.27
CA TYR A 73 11.44 -3.85 5.68
C TYR A 73 10.49 -4.90 5.10
N VAL A 74 10.96 -5.59 4.07
CA VAL A 74 10.28 -6.72 3.43
C VAL A 74 11.05 -8.00 3.76
N GLY A 75 10.40 -8.91 4.49
CA GLY A 75 10.97 -10.20 4.90
C GLY A 75 11.93 -10.11 6.08
N CYS A 76 13.01 -9.33 5.97
CA CYS A 76 13.97 -9.07 7.05
C CYS A 76 14.64 -7.69 6.86
N HIS A 77 15.25 -7.16 7.93
CA HIS A 77 16.08 -5.95 7.85
C HIS A 77 17.30 -6.16 6.95
N ALA A 78 17.69 -5.14 6.18
CA ALA A 78 18.83 -5.22 5.26
C ALA A 78 20.13 -5.60 5.98
N GLY A 79 20.34 -5.15 7.21
CA GLY A 79 21.52 -5.53 8.00
C GLY A 79 21.64 -7.02 8.35
N ARG A 80 20.59 -7.82 8.09
CA ARG A 80 20.58 -9.28 8.27
C ARG A 80 20.68 -10.05 6.95
N LEU A 81 20.70 -9.36 5.82
CA LEU A 81 20.84 -10.00 4.53
C LEU A 81 22.30 -10.35 4.23
N PRO A 82 22.56 -11.50 3.58
CA PRO A 82 23.84 -11.75 2.93
C PRO A 82 24.20 -10.62 1.96
N LYS A 83 25.49 -10.29 1.84
CA LYS A 83 25.97 -9.21 0.96
C LYS A 83 25.67 -9.45 -0.53
N ASP A 84 25.48 -10.70 -0.91
CA ASP A 84 25.19 -11.19 -2.25
C ASP A 84 23.71 -11.57 -2.44
N ASP A 85 22.84 -11.20 -1.50
CA ASP A 85 21.41 -11.46 -1.61
C ASP A 85 20.81 -10.67 -2.78
N LYS A 86 20.31 -11.40 -3.78
CA LYS A 86 19.67 -10.85 -4.99
C LYS A 86 18.14 -10.83 -4.90
N THR A 87 17.57 -10.94 -3.69
CA THR A 87 16.12 -10.92 -3.50
C THR A 87 15.61 -9.50 -3.31
N GLU A 88 14.31 -9.30 -3.57
CA GLU A 88 13.57 -8.05 -3.29
C GLU A 88 13.25 -7.88 -1.78
N ARG A 89 14.10 -8.39 -0.89
CA ARG A 89 13.95 -8.28 0.57
C ARG A 89 14.81 -7.16 1.11
N GLY A 90 14.73 -6.92 2.42
CA GLY A 90 15.52 -5.87 3.07
C GLY A 90 14.71 -4.60 3.24
N ASP A 91 15.44 -3.49 3.31
CA ASP A 91 14.85 -2.20 3.64
C ASP A 91 14.17 -1.57 2.42
N TYR A 92 13.06 -0.89 2.68
CA TYR A 92 12.27 -0.13 1.72
C TYR A 92 11.83 1.19 2.37
N TRP A 93 11.71 2.22 1.54
CA TRP A 93 11.24 3.53 1.94
C TRP A 93 9.96 3.84 1.19
N LEU A 94 8.96 4.31 1.93
CA LEU A 94 7.82 5.03 1.38
C LEU A 94 8.18 6.52 1.39
N TRP A 95 8.27 7.12 0.21
CA TRP A 95 8.42 8.54 0.01
C TRP A 95 7.06 9.15 -0.31
N CYS A 96 6.73 10.28 0.30
CA CYS A 96 5.46 10.97 0.10
C CYS A 96 5.68 12.45 -0.19
N CYS A 97 4.95 12.97 -1.18
CA CYS A 97 4.77 14.40 -1.40
C CYS A 97 3.43 14.83 -0.80
N ILE A 98 3.47 15.80 0.10
CA ILE A 98 2.34 16.21 0.93
C ILE A 98 2.11 17.70 0.71
N ASP A 99 0.89 18.10 0.38
CA ASP A 99 0.53 19.52 0.39
C ASP A 99 0.48 20.03 1.84
N ALA A 100 1.20 21.10 2.13
CA ALA A 100 1.41 21.54 3.51
C ALA A 100 0.12 22.03 4.20
N ASP A 101 -0.85 22.51 3.42
CA ASP A 101 -2.06 23.15 3.94
C ASP A 101 -3.23 22.16 4.05
N THR A 102 -3.50 21.40 3.00
CA THR A 102 -4.59 20.39 2.97
C THR A 102 -4.17 19.04 3.54
N LYS A 103 -2.87 18.80 3.70
CA LYS A 103 -2.27 17.50 4.06
C LYS A 103 -2.60 16.38 3.07
N LEU A 104 -2.97 16.73 1.83
CA LEU A 104 -3.15 15.78 0.76
C LEU A 104 -1.81 15.13 0.38
N VAL A 105 -1.74 13.80 0.48
CA VAL A 105 -0.66 13.01 -0.14
C VAL A 105 -1.01 12.82 -1.61
N PHE A 106 -0.40 13.60 -2.50
CA PHE A 106 -0.75 13.61 -3.92
C PHE A 106 0.20 12.80 -4.80
N SER A 107 1.37 12.44 -4.29
CA SER A 107 2.30 11.54 -4.95
C SER A 107 3.06 10.73 -3.91
N HIS A 108 3.33 9.47 -4.22
CA HIS A 108 4.09 8.60 -3.34
C HIS A 108 4.90 7.58 -4.15
N LYS A 109 5.95 7.06 -3.54
CA LYS A 109 6.85 6.10 -4.16
C LYS A 109 7.36 5.14 -3.10
N VAL A 110 7.28 3.84 -3.37
CA VAL A 110 7.91 2.81 -2.54
C VAL A 110 9.09 2.23 -3.30
N GLY A 111 10.25 2.15 -2.66
CA GLY A 111 11.47 1.65 -3.30
C GLY A 111 12.65 1.46 -2.34
N LYS A 112 13.79 1.10 -2.90
CA LYS A 112 15.09 1.11 -2.20
C LYS A 112 15.53 2.57 -1.96
N ARG A 113 16.54 2.74 -1.09
CA ARG A 113 17.05 4.08 -0.72
C ARG A 113 17.63 4.84 -1.91
N ASP A 114 18.45 4.16 -2.71
CA ASP A 114 19.25 4.76 -3.78
C ASP A 114 18.54 4.72 -5.14
N TRP A 115 17.25 5.00 -5.14
CA TRP A 115 16.57 5.17 -6.43
C TRP A 115 17.11 6.41 -7.16
#